data_AF-A0A087UX56-F1
#
_entry.id   AF-A0A087UX56-F1
#
_cell.length_a   1.000
_cell.length_b   1.000
_cell.length_c   1.000
_cell.angle_alpha   90.00
_cell.angle_beta   90.00
_cell.angle_gamma   90.00
#
_symmetry.space_group_name_H-M   'P 1'
#
loop_
_entity.id
_entity.type
_entity.pdbx_description
1 polymer ?
#
loop_
_entity_poly.entity_id
_entity_poly.type
_entity_poly.pdbx_seq_one_letter_code
_entity_poly.pdbx_strand_id
1 'polypeptide(L)' 'MKEHLNIQCNKLKKRPFICAVCGKGFTRKDSLQTHFNFHTGEKPYSCGLCRSNFYNRAALQFHLRSCH' A
#
# COMPACT_ATOMS: atom_id res chain seq x y z
N MET A 1 14.19 -6.27 3.10
CA MET A 1 14.48 -5.52 1.85
C MET A 1 13.24 -4.69 1.50
N LYS A 2 13.13 -3.44 1.96
CA LYS A 2 11.97 -2.57 1.64
C LYS A 2 12.48 -1.21 1.18
N GLU A 3 13.21 -1.23 0.07
CA GLU A 3 13.75 -0.04 -0.58
C GLU A 3 13.14 0.13 -1.97
N HIS A 4 11.82 0.25 -2.03
CA HIS A 4 11.09 0.59 -3.26
C HIS A 4 10.26 1.88 -3.13
N LEU A 5 10.45 2.62 -2.04
CA LEU A 5 9.85 3.94 -1.86
C LEU A 5 10.89 4.99 -2.28
N ASN A 6 11.00 5.24 -3.59
CA ASN A 6 11.86 6.30 -4.08
C ASN A 6 11.22 7.67 -3.76
N ILE A 7 11.94 8.52 -3.04
CA ILE A 7 11.55 9.88 -2.73
C ILE A 7 12.01 10.74 -3.91
N GLN A 8 11.13 10.98 -4.88
CA GLN A 8 11.45 11.87 -5.99
C GLN A 8 11.10 13.32 -5.59
N CYS A 9 12.14 14.12 -5.33
CA CYS A 9 12.00 15.54 -5.06
C CYS A 9 11.62 16.29 -6.36
N ASN A 10 10.33 16.33 -6.68
CA ASN A 10 9.80 17.15 -7.78
C ASN A 10 9.15 18.41 -7.20
N LYS A 11 9.52 19.57 -7.73
CA LYS A 11 9.30 20.93 -7.19
C LYS A 11 7.82 21.39 -7.15
N LEU A 12 6.86 20.48 -7.29
CA LEU A 12 5.42 20.74 -7.23
C LEU A 12 4.82 20.04 -5.99
N LYS A 13 4.77 20.80 -4.89
CA LYS A 13 4.46 20.44 -3.48
C LYS A 13 3.07 19.83 -3.20
N LYS A 14 2.59 18.82 -3.95
CA LYS A 14 1.33 18.14 -3.58
C LYS A 14 1.45 16.62 -3.38
N ARG A 15 2.48 15.94 -3.93
CA ARG A 15 2.59 14.48 -3.86
C ARG A 15 4.07 14.02 -3.86
N PRO A 16 4.76 14.04 -2.70
CA PRO A 16 6.19 13.75 -2.64
C PRO A 16 6.55 12.26 -2.79
N PHE A 17 5.55 11.36 -2.74
CA PHE A 17 5.77 9.92 -2.84
C PHE A 17 5.33 9.42 -4.22
N ILE A 18 6.26 9.01 -5.07
CA ILE A 18 5.97 8.58 -6.43
C ILE A 18 6.21 7.07 -6.58
N CYS A 19 5.30 6.38 -7.24
CA CYS A 19 5.48 4.98 -7.61
C CYS A 19 6.51 4.86 -8.73
N ALA A 20 7.59 4.11 -8.48
CA ALA A 20 8.63 3.88 -9.48
C ALA A 20 8.16 3.01 -10.67
N VAL A 21 7.09 2.21 -10.49
CA VAL A 21 6.59 1.30 -11.52
C VAL A 21 5.68 2.02 -12.52
N CYS A 22 4.78 2.87 -12.05
CA CYS A 22 3.77 3.52 -12.90
C CYS A 22 3.77 5.06 -12.83
N GLY A 23 4.71 5.67 -12.10
CA GLY A 23 4.82 7.12 -11.97
C GLY A 23 3.72 7.81 -11.14
N LYS A 24 2.81 7.03 -10.54
CA LYS A 24 1.68 7.59 -9.78
C LYS A 24 2.13 8.26 -8.49
N GLY A 25 1.72 9.51 -8.29
CA GLY A 25 2.03 10.28 -7.09
C GLY A 25 1.02 10.14 -5.95
N PHE A 26 1.52 10.16 -4.73
CA PHE A 26 0.80 10.04 -3.47
C PHE A 26 1.25 11.13 -2.48
N THR A 27 0.33 11.58 -1.63
CA THR A 27 0.59 12.53 -0.55
C THR A 27 1.26 11.87 0.66
N ARG A 28 1.05 10.57 0.86
CA ARG A 28 1.56 9.81 2.00
C ARG A 28 2.33 8.56 1.58
N LYS A 29 3.33 8.22 2.38
CA LYS A 29 4.21 7.05 2.18
C LYS A 29 3.45 5.72 2.26
N ASP A 30 2.54 5.58 3.22
CA ASP A 30 1.75 4.36 3.43
C ASP A 30 0.76 4.10 2.29
N SER A 31 0.22 5.15 1.68
CA SER A 31 -0.60 5.06 0.47
C SER A 31 0.22 4.56 -0.73
N LEU A 32 1.44 5.07 -0.90
CA LEU A 32 2.37 4.57 -1.93
C LEU A 32 2.73 3.10 -1.66
N GLN A 33 3.04 2.74 -0.42
CA GLN A 33 3.42 1.37 -0.07
C GLN A 33 2.28 0.37 -0.31
N THR A 34 1.04 0.72 0.10
CA THR A 34 -0.15 -0.09 -0.18
C THR A 34 -0.39 -0.24 -1.68
N HIS A 35 -0.17 0.82 -2.44
CA HIS A 35 -0.27 0.77 -3.89
C HIS A 35 0.82 -0.11 -4.52
N PHE A 36 2.05 -0.06 -3.99
CA PHE A 36 3.16 -0.88 -4.48
C PHE A 36 2.93 -2.37 -4.23
N ASN A 37 2.31 -2.75 -3.11
CA ASN A 37 1.87 -4.13 -2.84
C ASN A 37 0.97 -4.70 -3.95
N PHE A 38 0.26 -3.85 -4.69
CA PHE A 38 -0.56 -4.26 -5.83
C PHE A 38 0.29 -4.64 -7.06
N HIS A 39 1.46 -4.01 -7.23
CA HIS A 39 2.42 -4.37 -8.28
C HIS A 39 3.19 -5.65 -7.93
N THR A 40 3.57 -5.84 -6.67
CA THR A 40 4.30 -7.03 -6.24
C THR A 40 3.40 -8.23 -5.97
N GLY A 41 2.08 -8.02 -5.84
CA GLY A 41 1.13 -9.04 -5.42
C GLY A 41 1.25 -9.40 -3.93
N GLU A 42 2.09 -8.71 -3.17
CA GLU A 42 2.26 -8.94 -1.73
C GLU A 42 1.00 -8.51 -0.97
N LYS A 43 0.50 -9.37 -0.10
CA LYS A 43 -0.65 -9.08 0.76
C LYS A 43 -0.25 -9.26 2.22
N PRO A 44 0.40 -8.25 2.83
CA PRO A 44 1.04 -8.41 4.14
C PRO A 44 0.06 -8.53 5.30
N TYR A 45 -1.23 -8.30 5.08
CA TYR A 45 -2.26 -8.36 6.12
C TYR A 45 -3.07 -9.64 5.98
N SER A 46 -2.83 -10.61 6.85
CA SER A 46 -3.56 -11.89 6.86
C SER A 46 -4.66 -11.91 7.93
N CYS A 47 -5.82 -12.46 7.59
CA CYS A 47 -6.85 -12.82 8.55
C CYS A 47 -6.45 -14.10 9.29
N GLY A 48 -6.39 -14.04 10.63
CA GLY A 48 -6.06 -15.20 11.46
C GLY A 48 -7.11 -16.31 11.47
N LEU A 49 -8.37 -15.98 11.10
CA LEU A 49 -9.50 -16.91 11.15
C LEU A 49 -9.68 -17.70 9.85
N CYS A 50 -9.60 -17.03 8.69
CA CYS A 50 -9.86 -17.65 7.39
C CYS A 50 -8.67 -17.61 6.42
N ARG A 51 -7.48 -17.18 6.88
CA ARG A 51 -6.24 -17.07 6.09
C ARG A 51 -6.33 -16.21 4.82
N SER A 52 -7.39 -15.41 4.69
CA SER A 52 -7.52 -14.41 3.62
C SER A 52 -6.46 -13.32 3.78
N ASN A 53 -5.81 -12.93 2.69
CA ASN A 53 -4.78 -11.89 2.70
C ASN A 53 -5.28 -10.60 2.03
N PHE A 54 -4.85 -9.45 2.55
CA PHE A 54 -5.27 -8.11 2.17
C PHE A 54 -4.08 -7.18 1.95
N TYR A 55 -4.27 -6.16 1.10
CA TYR A 55 -3.23 -5.20 0.73
C TYR A 55 -3.02 -4.09 1.78
N ASN A 56 -4.03 -3.81 2.59
CA ASN A 56 -3.99 -2.81 3.65
C ASN A 56 -4.79 -3.22 4.89
N ARG A 57 -4.52 -2.56 6.01
CA ARG A 57 -5.16 -2.82 7.30
C ARG A 57 -6.67 -2.52 7.29
N ALA A 58 -7.12 -1.50 6.56
CA ALA A 58 -8.53 -1.13 6.51
C ALA A 58 -9.39 -2.23 5.88
N ALA A 59 -8.91 -2.85 4.80
CA ALA A 59 -9.57 -3.97 4.15
C ALA A 59 -9.65 -5.20 5.07
N LEU A 60 -8.57 -5.51 5.80
CA LEU A 60 -8.60 -6.57 6.82
C LEU A 60 -9.64 -6.26 7.91
N GLN A 61 -9.65 -5.04 8.45
CA GLN A 61 -10.59 -4.66 9.51
C GLN A 61 -12.04 -4.70 9.05
N PHE A 62 -12.33 -4.26 7.83
CA PHE A 62 -13.66 -4.39 7.27
C PHE A 62 -14.08 -5.87 7.18
N HIS A 63 -13.21 -6.72 6.64
CA HIS A 63 -13.45 -8.16 6.57
C HIS A 63 -13.70 -8.79 7.95
N LEU A 64 -12.89 -8.43 8.95
CA LEU A 64 -13.05 -8.92 10.32
C LEU A 64 -14.36 -8.47 10.98
N ARG A 65 -14.99 -7.38 10.51
CA ARG A 65 -16.26 -6.88 11.05
C ARG A 65 -17.48 -7.39 10.28
N SER A 66 -17.32 -7.66 8.99
CA SER A 66 -18.43 -8.03 8.10
C SER A 66 -18.58 -9.55 7.93
N CYS A 67 -17.48 -10.31 8.00
CA CYS A 67 -17.47 -11.76 7.78
C CYS A 67 -17.26 -12.57 9.07
N HIS A 68 -16.81 -11.92 10.14
CA HIS A 68 -16.57 -12.51 11.46
C HIS A 68 -17.25 -11.62 12.50
#